data_AF-A0A3Q3X119-F1
#
_entry.id   AF-A0A3Q3X119-F1
#
_cell.length_a   1.000
_cell.length_b   1.000
_cell.length_c   1.000
_cell.angle_alpha   90.00
_cell.angle_beta   90.00
_cell.angle_gamma   90.00
#
_symmetry.space_group_name_H-M   'P 1'
#
loop_
_entity.id
_entity.type
_entity.pdbx_description
1 polymer ?
#
loop_
_entity_poly.entity_id
_entity_poly.type
_entity_poly.pdbx_seq_one_letter_code
_entity_poly.pdbx_strand_id
1 'polypeptide(L)'
;SLSGAERERERERRRRLLQELGNQKIPFLGPSDRGFQQLWDSSYSGLVLRRSCSLPTELHGRVQAALLTLRRKGCLLRDLVRVRDRDVFTAVSRALLGEPGHTYRYLDTRLFAIPWHSEDTDVKGQNCCDPDLRAACKALWELNNFFCSDVEGQLAGREPKTSSETEPVGPGTQEKPVAQLKHSLSDYHIADKEEHASGQGCSHPSPPQVCTGPAKFNVTLLNYMDPAAMSQLKEEPYYGMGKMAVGWHHDENLITHSPVAVYSYSCHNDRGKTNGRRERSRGGCYSESSEGGSGEKACWRIGLKVAWDIHTPGLMLPLESGDCYYMRDDLNNTHQHCVLAGDTARFSSTHRVAECSSGTLTYIQSQCQEALSNLHTDPETGSHRLLALLPITLQHCEEIHNEVEFEWLRQYWFQGQRYARFCSWWTSPMEQRFTMLFLATVEEEGQAGEGRREMAETLLSALTDRQQQRQTWRDRCHSSLAQTLPPEEAPVDRPFWGVDDPSMPLPFDLADIINRVESLLWRLGPRC
;
A
#
# COMPACT_ATOMS: atom_id res chain seq x y z
N SER A 1 -4.84 4.80 6.83
CA SER A 1 -6.04 4.09 6.33
C SER A 1 -7.25 4.99 6.50
N LEU A 2 -8.11 5.15 5.49
CA LEU A 2 -9.34 5.94 5.62
C LEU A 2 -10.25 5.33 6.71
N SER A 3 -10.83 6.18 7.54
CA SER A 3 -11.76 5.77 8.59
C SER A 3 -12.99 5.06 7.99
N GLY A 4 -13.70 4.24 8.78
CA GLY A 4 -14.94 3.60 8.34
C GLY A 4 -15.97 4.62 7.81
N ALA A 5 -16.05 5.79 8.47
CA ALA A 5 -16.93 6.89 8.09
C ALA A 5 -16.58 7.52 6.73
N GLU A 6 -15.29 7.68 6.40
CA GLU A 6 -14.87 8.20 5.09
C GLU A 6 -15.23 7.23 3.96
N ARG A 7 -15.04 5.94 4.17
CA ARG A 7 -15.42 4.90 3.20
C ARG A 7 -16.94 4.88 2.95
N GLU A 8 -17.74 5.12 3.97
CA GLU A 8 -19.19 5.27 3.85
C GLU A 8 -19.56 6.49 2.98
N ARG A 9 -18.93 7.64 3.24
CA ARG A 9 -19.13 8.88 2.46
C ARG A 9 -18.74 8.71 0.99
N GLU A 10 -17.62 8.06 0.72
CA GLU A 10 -17.19 7.76 -0.65
C GLU A 10 -18.17 6.84 -1.38
N ARG A 11 -18.74 5.83 -0.69
CA ARG A 11 -19.78 4.96 -1.25
C ARG A 11 -21.04 5.74 -1.61
N GLU A 12 -21.47 6.62 -0.71
CA GLU A 12 -22.63 7.47 -0.93
C GLU A 12 -22.42 8.40 -2.14
N ARG A 13 -21.25 9.06 -2.21
CA ARG A 13 -20.88 9.90 -3.34
C ARG A 13 -20.86 9.12 -4.66
N ARG A 14 -20.27 7.91 -4.65
CA ARG A 14 -20.27 7.02 -5.82
C ARG A 14 -21.68 6.66 -6.28
N ARG A 15 -22.58 6.32 -5.34
CA ARG A 15 -23.96 5.94 -5.65
C ARG A 15 -24.72 7.08 -6.34
N ARG A 16 -24.55 8.30 -5.85
CA ARG A 16 -25.16 9.50 -6.45
C ARG A 16 -24.65 9.76 -7.88
N LEU A 17 -23.33 9.73 -8.07
CA LEU A 17 -22.74 9.93 -9.41
C LEU A 17 -23.16 8.84 -10.41
N LEU A 18 -23.28 7.59 -9.96
CA LEU A 18 -23.78 6.49 -10.80
C LEU A 18 -25.25 6.69 -11.18
N GLN A 19 -26.07 7.18 -10.25
CA GLN A 19 -27.48 7.49 -10.53
C GLN A 19 -27.61 8.63 -11.55
N GLU A 20 -26.76 9.65 -11.46
CA GLU A 20 -26.70 10.77 -12.40
C GLU A 20 -26.23 10.32 -13.79
N LEU A 21 -25.18 9.50 -13.86
CA LEU A 21 -24.66 8.97 -15.12
C LEU A 21 -25.67 8.03 -15.83
N GLY A 22 -26.48 7.31 -15.04
CA GLY A 22 -27.46 6.34 -15.56
C GLY A 22 -26.78 5.26 -16.40
N ASN A 23 -27.25 5.10 -17.64
CA ASN A 23 -26.68 4.13 -18.61
C ASN A 23 -25.70 4.77 -19.60
N GLN A 24 -25.36 6.06 -19.43
CA GLN A 24 -24.46 6.75 -20.34
C GLN A 24 -22.99 6.38 -20.04
N LYS A 25 -22.16 6.34 -21.08
CA LYS A 25 -20.71 6.21 -20.93
C LYS A 25 -20.06 7.57 -21.02
N ILE A 26 -19.09 7.82 -20.17
CA ILE A 26 -18.27 9.03 -20.23
C ILE A 26 -17.27 8.86 -21.38
N PRO A 27 -17.05 9.86 -22.25
CA PRO A 27 -16.04 9.76 -23.30
C PRO A 27 -14.63 9.62 -22.72
N PHE A 28 -13.72 9.02 -23.48
CA PHE A 28 -12.29 9.04 -23.20
C PHE A 28 -11.50 9.41 -24.46
N LEU A 29 -10.29 9.94 -24.27
CA LEU A 29 -9.38 10.29 -25.37
C LEU A 29 -8.06 9.51 -25.23
N GLY A 30 -7.59 8.96 -26.34
CA GLY A 30 -6.24 8.46 -26.54
C GLY A 30 -5.44 9.33 -27.52
N PRO A 31 -4.15 9.01 -27.76
CA PRO A 31 -3.26 9.86 -28.55
C PRO A 31 -3.72 10.18 -29.98
N SER A 32 -4.55 9.32 -30.57
CA SER A 32 -5.10 9.49 -31.92
C SER A 32 -6.32 10.42 -31.97
N ASP A 33 -6.92 10.74 -30.82
CA ASP A 33 -8.15 11.52 -30.76
C ASP A 33 -7.87 13.03 -30.78
N ARG A 34 -8.74 13.78 -31.49
CA ARG A 34 -8.67 15.24 -31.52
C ARG A 34 -8.93 15.81 -30.11
N GLY A 35 -8.06 16.69 -29.66
CA GLY A 35 -8.18 17.34 -28.34
C GLY A 35 -7.50 16.57 -27.20
N PHE A 36 -6.91 15.41 -27.47
CA PHE A 36 -6.17 14.62 -26.48
C PHE A 36 -5.07 15.43 -25.77
N GLN A 37 -4.22 16.13 -26.52
CA GLN A 37 -3.13 16.91 -25.94
C GLN A 37 -3.67 18.06 -25.07
N GLN A 38 -4.72 18.73 -25.53
CA GLN A 38 -5.37 19.80 -24.77
C GLN A 38 -5.94 19.28 -23.45
N LEU A 39 -6.62 18.13 -23.47
CA LEU A 39 -7.15 17.47 -22.27
C LEU A 39 -6.02 17.11 -21.30
N TRP A 40 -4.92 16.54 -21.81
CA TRP A 40 -3.77 16.20 -21.00
C TRP A 40 -3.21 17.45 -20.32
N ASP A 41 -2.93 18.50 -21.09
CA ASP A 41 -2.32 19.73 -20.58
C ASP A 41 -3.22 20.48 -19.58
N SER A 42 -4.55 20.43 -19.76
CA SER A 42 -5.48 21.16 -18.89
C SER A 42 -5.88 20.39 -17.63
N SER A 43 -6.10 19.08 -17.75
CA SER A 43 -6.77 18.28 -16.71
C SER A 43 -5.89 17.19 -16.12
N TYR A 44 -4.83 16.77 -16.82
CA TYR A 44 -3.94 15.67 -16.41
C TYR A 44 -2.46 16.08 -16.40
N SER A 45 -2.15 17.36 -16.18
CA SER A 45 -0.79 17.93 -16.28
C SER A 45 0.21 17.37 -15.27
N GLY A 46 -0.27 16.74 -14.19
CA GLY A 46 0.55 15.98 -13.24
C GLY A 46 1.08 14.66 -13.82
N LEU A 47 0.54 14.17 -14.93
CA LEU A 47 0.98 12.95 -15.61
C LEU A 47 2.10 13.27 -16.60
N VAL A 48 3.21 12.55 -16.51
CA VAL A 48 4.34 12.67 -17.45
C VAL A 48 4.65 11.31 -18.05
N LEU A 49 4.81 11.25 -19.37
CA LEU A 49 5.28 10.05 -20.08
C LEU A 49 6.72 10.27 -20.55
N ARG A 50 7.57 9.28 -20.28
CA ARG A 50 8.94 9.14 -20.75
C ARG A 50 9.02 7.88 -21.60
N ARG A 51 9.30 8.04 -22.89
CA ARG A 51 9.43 6.91 -23.81
C ARG A 51 10.65 6.07 -23.46
N SER A 52 10.63 4.78 -23.79
CA SER A 52 11.76 3.87 -23.57
C SER A 52 13.14 4.44 -23.93
N CYS A 53 13.26 5.23 -25.00
CA CYS A 53 14.54 5.84 -25.36
C CYS A 53 15.15 6.82 -24.32
N SER A 54 14.42 7.19 -23.26
CA SER A 54 14.93 8.08 -22.21
C SER A 54 15.75 7.38 -21.14
N LEU A 55 15.60 6.06 -20.95
CA LEU A 55 16.37 5.31 -19.97
C LEU A 55 17.64 4.74 -20.66
N PRO A 56 18.81 4.74 -19.99
CA PRO A 56 20.02 4.16 -20.56
C PRO A 56 19.82 2.69 -20.99
N THR A 57 20.24 2.34 -22.22
CA THR A 57 20.04 1.00 -22.80
C THR A 57 20.55 -0.13 -21.91
N GLU A 58 21.69 0.07 -21.25
CA GLU A 58 22.27 -0.92 -20.34
C GLU A 58 21.40 -1.11 -19.08
N LEU A 59 20.87 -0.04 -18.50
CA LEU A 59 19.96 -0.10 -17.36
C LEU A 59 18.64 -0.80 -17.77
N HIS A 60 18.11 -0.48 -18.95
CA HIS A 60 16.96 -1.18 -19.53
C HIS A 60 17.17 -2.70 -19.57
N GLY A 61 18.28 -3.15 -20.15
CA GLY A 61 18.59 -4.58 -20.26
C GLY A 61 18.69 -5.26 -18.90
N ARG A 62 19.34 -4.62 -17.93
CA ARG A 62 19.47 -5.14 -16.56
C ARG A 62 18.13 -5.22 -15.83
N VAL A 63 17.28 -4.19 -15.92
CA VAL A 63 15.94 -4.19 -15.30
C VAL A 63 15.05 -5.26 -15.90
N GLN A 64 15.03 -5.43 -17.23
CA GLN A 64 14.24 -6.49 -17.86
C GLN A 64 14.70 -7.88 -17.43
N ALA A 65 16.03 -8.11 -17.41
CA ALA A 65 16.60 -9.36 -16.91
C ALA A 65 16.26 -9.61 -15.42
N ALA A 66 16.29 -8.57 -14.59
CA ALA A 66 15.92 -8.64 -13.18
C ALA A 66 14.46 -9.07 -12.98
N LEU A 67 13.52 -8.45 -13.70
CA LEU A 67 12.10 -8.81 -13.66
C LEU A 67 11.85 -10.27 -14.07
N LEU A 68 12.55 -10.73 -15.12
CA LEU A 68 12.48 -12.13 -15.55
C LEU A 68 13.10 -13.10 -14.53
N THR A 69 14.20 -12.73 -13.89
CA THR A 69 14.82 -13.52 -12.81
C THR A 69 13.89 -13.64 -11.60
N LEU A 70 13.28 -12.54 -11.15
CA LEU A 70 12.30 -12.54 -10.07
C LEU A 70 11.10 -13.46 -10.38
N ARG A 71 10.61 -13.44 -11.63
CA ARG A 71 9.56 -14.37 -12.07
C ARG A 71 10.03 -15.82 -12.03
N ARG A 72 11.23 -16.12 -12.57
CA ARG A 72 11.78 -17.49 -12.59
C ARG A 72 11.98 -18.06 -11.18
N LYS A 73 12.35 -17.21 -10.21
CA LYS A 73 12.50 -17.59 -8.80
C LYS A 73 11.18 -17.68 -8.04
N GLY A 74 10.05 -17.33 -8.67
CA GLY A 74 8.73 -17.39 -8.02
C GLY A 74 8.50 -16.28 -6.99
N CYS A 75 9.20 -15.16 -7.09
CA CYS A 75 9.08 -14.06 -6.13
C CYS A 75 7.77 -13.25 -6.27
N LEU A 76 7.11 -13.32 -7.43
CA LEU A 76 5.87 -12.58 -7.70
C LEU A 76 4.66 -13.44 -7.42
N LEU A 77 3.87 -13.06 -6.42
CA LEU A 77 2.77 -13.88 -5.89
C LEU A 77 1.48 -13.07 -5.84
N ARG A 78 0.34 -13.73 -6.02
CA ARG A 78 -0.96 -13.06 -5.90
C ARG A 78 -1.22 -12.82 -4.42
N ASP A 79 -1.70 -11.62 -4.09
CA ASP A 79 -2.00 -11.30 -2.70
C ASP A 79 -3.43 -11.67 -2.39
N LEU A 80 -3.62 -12.33 -1.25
CA LEU A 80 -4.93 -12.57 -0.65
C LEU A 80 -5.32 -11.33 0.15
N VAL A 81 -6.04 -10.41 -0.49
CA VAL A 81 -6.38 -9.11 0.08
C VAL A 81 -7.83 -9.09 0.54
N ARG A 82 -8.19 -8.10 1.37
CA ARG A 82 -9.56 -7.91 1.84
C ARG A 82 -10.21 -6.71 1.16
N VAL A 83 -11.30 -6.96 0.43
CA VAL A 83 -12.07 -5.93 -0.27
C VAL A 83 -13.54 -6.08 0.11
N ARG A 84 -14.11 -5.07 0.79
CA ARG A 84 -15.50 -5.09 1.29
C ARG A 84 -15.77 -6.33 2.14
N ASP A 85 -14.88 -6.60 3.09
CA ASP A 85 -14.98 -7.71 4.05
C ASP A 85 -15.00 -9.10 3.42
N ARG A 86 -14.51 -9.20 2.18
CA ARG A 86 -14.32 -10.46 1.47
C ARG A 86 -12.87 -10.63 1.08
N ASP A 87 -12.35 -11.82 1.33
CA ASP A 87 -11.01 -12.19 0.89
C ASP A 87 -11.03 -12.51 -0.62
N VAL A 88 -10.13 -11.89 -1.36
CA VAL A 88 -10.03 -12.01 -2.81
C VAL A 88 -8.57 -12.04 -3.23
N PHE A 89 -8.26 -12.84 -4.26
CA PHE A 89 -6.93 -12.77 -4.87
C PHE A 89 -6.86 -11.60 -5.84
N THR A 90 -5.74 -10.89 -5.78
CA THR A 90 -5.39 -9.90 -6.81
C THR A 90 -5.27 -10.58 -8.18
N ALA A 91 -5.65 -9.89 -9.26
CA ALA A 91 -5.43 -10.41 -10.62
C ALA A 91 -3.93 -10.42 -11.00
N VAL A 92 -3.17 -9.53 -10.37
CA VAL A 92 -1.75 -9.30 -10.62
C VAL A 92 -0.93 -9.96 -9.51
N SER A 93 0.16 -10.62 -9.89
CA SER A 93 1.18 -11.12 -8.98
C SER A 93 2.17 -10.02 -8.62
N ARG A 94 2.58 -9.93 -7.36
CA ARG A 94 3.37 -8.82 -6.83
C ARG A 94 4.56 -9.26 -5.99
N ALA A 95 5.53 -8.36 -5.90
CA ALA A 95 6.62 -8.41 -4.93
C ALA A 95 6.94 -6.98 -4.49
N LEU A 96 7.17 -6.76 -3.21
CA LEU A 96 7.66 -5.48 -2.69
C LEU A 96 9.17 -5.57 -2.54
N LEU A 97 9.89 -4.61 -3.14
CA LEU A 97 11.30 -4.42 -2.87
C LEU A 97 11.51 -2.99 -2.35
N GLY A 98 12.52 -2.74 -1.53
CA GLY A 98 12.74 -1.41 -0.98
C GLY A 98 13.88 -1.33 0.02
N GLU A 99 13.90 -0.24 0.77
CA GLU A 99 14.81 -0.05 1.89
C GLU A 99 14.67 -1.20 2.92
N PRO A 100 15.78 -1.69 3.51
CA PRO A 100 15.73 -2.72 4.55
C PRO A 100 14.77 -2.33 5.68
N GLY A 101 13.94 -3.28 6.12
CA GLY A 101 13.00 -3.06 7.21
C GLY A 101 11.75 -2.24 6.87
N HIS A 102 11.58 -1.81 5.62
CA HIS A 102 10.39 -1.06 5.21
C HIS A 102 9.24 -1.99 4.81
N THR A 103 8.03 -1.48 4.99
CA THR A 103 6.78 -2.16 4.59
C THR A 103 5.90 -1.22 3.78
N TYR A 104 4.95 -1.78 3.04
CA TYR A 104 3.95 -1.01 2.30
C TYR A 104 2.57 -1.62 2.49
N ARG A 105 1.63 -0.84 3.03
CA ARG A 105 0.26 -1.30 3.28
C ARG A 105 -0.67 -0.89 2.16
N TYR A 106 -1.46 -1.84 1.67
CA TYR A 106 -2.57 -1.57 0.75
C TYR A 106 -3.66 -2.63 0.93
N LEU A 107 -4.94 -2.26 0.79
CA LEU A 107 -6.07 -3.19 0.89
C LEU A 107 -5.99 -4.11 2.12
N ASP A 108 -5.68 -3.51 3.27
CA ASP A 108 -5.55 -4.17 4.58
C ASP A 108 -4.45 -5.26 4.65
N THR A 109 -3.50 -5.22 3.73
CA THR A 109 -2.38 -6.15 3.62
C THR A 109 -1.08 -5.37 3.70
N ARG A 110 -0.22 -5.70 4.66
CA ARG A 110 1.13 -5.14 4.80
C ARG A 110 2.13 -6.01 4.04
N LEU A 111 2.67 -5.51 2.94
CA LEU A 111 3.76 -6.16 2.22
C LEU A 111 5.10 -5.83 2.88
N PHE A 112 5.97 -6.84 2.98
CA PHE A 112 7.31 -6.71 3.56
C PHE A 112 8.35 -6.60 2.44
N ALA A 113 9.22 -5.59 2.52
CA ALA A 113 10.16 -5.31 1.43
C ALA A 113 11.28 -6.35 1.39
N ILE A 114 11.52 -6.94 0.22
CA ILE A 114 12.80 -7.57 -0.07
C ILE A 114 13.84 -6.42 -0.15
N PRO A 115 14.91 -6.46 0.65
CA PRO A 115 15.89 -5.39 0.66
C PRO A 115 16.50 -5.18 -0.73
N TRP A 116 16.59 -3.93 -1.15
CA TRP A 116 17.46 -3.54 -2.25
C TRP A 116 18.93 -3.77 -1.88
N HIS A 117 19.76 -3.96 -2.91
CA HIS A 117 21.19 -4.16 -2.76
C HIS A 117 21.95 -3.04 -3.45
N SER A 118 22.83 -2.38 -2.69
CA SER A 118 23.79 -1.39 -3.17
C SER A 118 25.23 -1.90 -2.98
N GLU A 119 26.20 -1.18 -3.53
CA GLU A 119 27.61 -1.53 -3.38
C GLU A 119 28.04 -1.55 -1.90
N ASP A 120 27.50 -0.65 -1.08
CA ASP A 120 27.77 -0.61 0.37
C ASP A 120 27.21 -1.83 1.11
N THR A 121 26.08 -2.37 0.67
CA THR A 121 25.49 -3.57 1.27
C THR A 121 26.28 -4.83 0.94
N ASP A 122 26.92 -4.87 -0.24
CA ASP A 122 27.77 -5.99 -0.65
C ASP A 122 29.04 -6.08 0.21
N VAL A 123 29.61 -4.93 0.61
CA VAL A 123 30.78 -4.85 1.51
C VAL A 123 30.45 -5.33 2.93
N LYS A 124 29.20 -5.16 3.39
CA LYS A 124 28.75 -5.58 4.72
C LYS A 124 28.40 -7.07 4.83
N GLY A 125 28.52 -7.84 3.74
CA GLY A 125 28.40 -9.31 3.78
C GLY A 125 27.02 -9.86 4.18
N GLN A 126 25.95 -9.05 4.13
CA GLN A 126 24.60 -9.50 4.44
C GLN A 126 24.04 -10.37 3.31
N ASN A 127 24.25 -11.69 3.44
CA ASN A 127 23.73 -12.68 2.50
C ASN A 127 22.29 -13.10 2.88
N CYS A 128 21.33 -12.19 2.68
CA CYS A 128 19.90 -12.53 2.88
C CYS A 128 19.28 -13.28 1.70
N CYS A 129 19.93 -13.29 0.54
CA CYS A 129 19.45 -13.97 -0.66
C CYS A 129 20.59 -14.44 -1.57
N ASP A 130 20.24 -15.27 -2.56
CA ASP A 130 21.17 -15.79 -3.55
C ASP A 130 21.69 -14.70 -4.52
N PRO A 131 22.83 -14.94 -5.22
CA PRO A 131 23.47 -13.93 -6.06
C PRO A 131 22.61 -13.40 -7.21
N ASP A 132 21.77 -14.25 -7.82
CA ASP A 132 20.92 -13.85 -8.94
C ASP A 132 19.79 -12.92 -8.46
N LEU A 133 19.19 -13.25 -7.31
CA LEU A 133 18.16 -12.38 -6.71
C LEU A 133 18.76 -11.05 -6.27
N ARG A 134 19.96 -11.08 -5.69
CA ARG A 134 20.71 -9.89 -5.30
C ARG A 134 20.98 -8.97 -6.48
N ALA A 135 21.47 -9.52 -7.59
CA ALA A 135 21.71 -8.76 -8.82
C ALA A 135 20.41 -8.16 -9.38
N ALA A 136 19.30 -8.90 -9.31
CA ALA A 136 17.99 -8.40 -9.72
C ALA A 136 17.51 -7.23 -8.85
N CYS A 137 17.67 -7.34 -7.54
CA CYS A 137 17.33 -6.26 -6.60
C CYS A 137 18.24 -5.03 -6.79
N LYS A 138 19.54 -5.23 -7.07
CA LYS A 138 20.49 -4.15 -7.40
C LYS A 138 20.07 -3.40 -8.67
N ALA A 139 19.65 -4.09 -9.72
CA ALA A 139 19.18 -3.44 -10.94
C ALA A 139 17.93 -2.58 -10.72
N LEU A 140 17.03 -3.01 -9.83
CA LEU A 140 15.83 -2.25 -9.47
C LEU A 140 16.14 -1.08 -8.54
N TRP A 141 17.17 -1.19 -7.70
CA TRP A 141 17.73 -0.06 -6.94
C TRP A 141 18.36 0.99 -7.86
N GLU A 142 19.09 0.60 -8.90
CA GLU A 142 19.65 1.53 -9.88
C GLU A 142 18.55 2.24 -10.69
N LEU A 143 17.48 1.52 -11.03
CA LEU A 143 16.27 2.12 -11.62
C LEU A 143 15.64 3.14 -10.67
N ASN A 144 15.60 2.83 -9.37
CA ASN A 144 15.12 3.76 -8.35
C ASN A 144 15.95 5.05 -8.33
N ASN A 145 17.28 4.93 -8.34
CA ASN A 145 18.19 6.08 -8.37
C ASN A 145 17.98 6.94 -9.62
N PHE A 146 17.81 6.30 -10.78
CA PHE A 146 17.47 7.02 -12.01
C PHE A 146 16.18 7.83 -11.85
N PHE A 147 15.12 7.23 -11.29
CA PHE A 147 13.85 7.92 -11.07
C PHE A 147 13.96 9.07 -10.05
N CYS A 148 14.70 8.88 -8.95
CA CYS A 148 14.97 9.97 -8.01
C CYS A 148 15.64 11.15 -8.73
N SER A 149 16.69 10.90 -9.52
CA SER A 149 17.39 11.95 -10.26
C SER A 149 16.54 12.61 -11.35
N ASP A 150 15.69 11.86 -12.07
CA ASP A 150 14.80 12.43 -13.09
C ASP A 150 13.72 13.32 -12.47
N VAL A 151 13.17 12.94 -11.31
CA VAL A 151 12.23 13.78 -10.56
C VAL A 151 12.90 15.05 -10.04
N GLU A 152 14.10 14.94 -9.47
CA GLU A 152 14.89 16.09 -8.99
C GLU A 152 15.23 17.06 -10.12
N GLY A 153 15.71 16.56 -11.27
CA GLY A 153 16.03 17.39 -12.42
C GLY A 153 14.82 18.15 -12.98
N GLN A 154 13.61 17.57 -12.89
CA GLN A 154 12.38 18.23 -13.30
C GLN A 154 11.92 19.32 -12.32
N LEU A 155 12.18 19.16 -11.03
CA LEU A 155 11.92 20.20 -10.03
C LEU A 155 12.87 21.39 -10.21
N ALA A 156 14.15 21.12 -10.50
CA ALA A 156 15.15 22.17 -10.73
C ALA A 156 14.89 22.97 -12.03
N GLY A 157 14.30 22.35 -13.06
CA GLY A 157 13.92 23.01 -14.32
C GLY A 157 12.65 23.85 -14.26
N ARG A 158 11.87 23.80 -13.17
CA ARG A 158 10.76 24.71 -12.90
C ARG A 158 11.35 25.96 -12.23
N GLU A 159 11.70 27.00 -12.99
CA GLU A 159 11.97 28.31 -12.38
C GLU A 159 10.75 28.73 -11.53
N PRO A 160 10.97 29.23 -10.30
CA PRO A 160 9.88 29.81 -9.54
C PRO A 160 9.33 30.98 -10.35
N LYS A 161 8.05 30.93 -10.71
CA LYS A 161 7.35 32.13 -11.20
C LYS A 161 7.48 33.16 -10.10
N THR A 162 8.39 34.11 -10.26
CA THR A 162 8.57 35.25 -9.39
C THR A 162 7.23 35.97 -9.34
N SER A 163 6.59 35.89 -8.18
CA SER A 163 5.60 36.89 -7.77
C SER A 163 6.34 38.21 -7.78
N SER A 164 6.10 39.02 -8.80
CA SER A 164 6.70 40.34 -8.95
C SER A 164 6.49 41.14 -7.68
N GLU A 165 7.60 41.58 -7.11
CA GLU A 165 7.67 42.52 -5.99
C GLU A 165 6.82 43.75 -6.29
N THR A 166 5.86 44.03 -5.41
CA THR A 166 5.14 45.31 -5.36
C THR A 166 6.07 46.37 -4.76
N GLU A 167 6.57 47.26 -5.61
CA GLU A 167 7.04 48.59 -5.18
C GLU A 167 5.84 49.56 -5.03
N PRO A 168 5.89 50.55 -4.11
CA PRO A 168 4.70 51.24 -3.61
C PRO A 168 4.56 52.66 -4.19
N VAL A 169 3.50 52.97 -4.96
CA VAL A 169 3.09 54.36 -5.22
C VAL A 169 1.57 54.49 -5.45
N GLY A 170 0.91 55.25 -4.56
CA GLY A 170 0.02 56.38 -4.88
C GLY A 170 -1.40 56.13 -5.42
N PRO A 171 -2.44 56.80 -4.88
CA PRO A 171 -3.86 56.47 -5.11
C PRO A 171 -4.44 57.10 -6.38
N GLY A 172 -5.30 56.36 -7.09
CA GLY A 172 -6.04 56.92 -8.24
C GLY A 172 -6.98 55.94 -8.95
N THR A 173 -8.19 55.83 -8.42
CA THR A 173 -9.48 55.74 -9.15
C THR A 173 -9.75 54.63 -10.18
N GLN A 174 -10.67 53.73 -9.75
CA GLN A 174 -11.74 53.04 -10.48
C GLN A 174 -11.42 52.08 -11.65
N GLU A 175 -11.73 50.79 -11.45
CA GLU A 175 -12.77 50.07 -12.21
C GLU A 175 -13.24 48.78 -11.48
N LYS A 176 -14.47 48.33 -11.79
CA LYS A 176 -15.41 47.54 -10.95
C LYS A 176 -15.11 46.04 -10.82
N PRO A 177 -15.58 45.37 -9.74
CA PRO A 177 -15.48 43.92 -9.55
C PRO A 177 -16.72 43.16 -10.05
N VAL A 178 -16.53 41.96 -10.61
CA VAL A 178 -17.58 40.95 -10.80
C VAL A 178 -17.39 39.87 -9.74
N ALA A 179 -18.12 40.03 -8.63
CA ALA A 179 -18.45 38.96 -7.71
C ALA A 179 -19.82 38.40 -8.10
N GLN A 180 -19.94 37.08 -8.28
CA GLN A 180 -21.15 36.23 -8.38
C GLN A 180 -20.74 34.96 -9.17
N LEU A 181 -20.61 33.74 -8.63
CA LEU A 181 -21.57 32.94 -7.89
C LEU A 181 -20.81 32.01 -6.91
N LYS A 182 -20.97 32.23 -5.61
CA LYS A 182 -20.84 31.21 -4.57
C LYS A 182 -21.98 31.44 -3.61
N HIS A 183 -23.14 30.83 -3.86
CA HIS A 183 -24.21 30.63 -2.87
C HIS A 183 -25.22 29.59 -3.40
N SER A 184 -25.82 28.85 -2.46
CA SER A 184 -26.60 27.60 -2.59
C SER A 184 -25.71 26.39 -2.89
N LEU A 185 -25.45 25.48 -1.94
CA LEU A 185 -26.42 24.80 -1.10
C LEU A 185 -25.86 24.56 0.30
N SER A 186 -26.19 25.45 1.23
CA SER A 186 -26.29 25.13 2.65
C SER A 186 -27.75 24.85 2.92
N ASP A 187 -28.11 23.60 3.18
CA ASP A 187 -29.24 23.23 4.02
C ASP A 187 -29.22 21.70 4.15
N TYR A 188 -29.02 21.25 5.38
CA TYR A 188 -29.64 20.09 6.07
C TYR A 188 -28.73 19.72 7.24
N HIS A 189 -29.00 20.36 8.38
CA HIS A 189 -28.66 19.83 9.68
C HIS A 189 -29.52 18.58 9.93
N ILE A 190 -28.87 17.43 10.09
CA ILE A 190 -29.41 16.32 10.88
C ILE A 190 -28.39 16.09 11.99
N ALA A 191 -28.83 16.39 13.20
CA ALA A 191 -28.15 16.02 14.42
C ALA A 191 -28.53 14.57 14.72
N ASP A 192 -27.61 13.64 14.50
CA ASP A 192 -27.70 12.30 15.07
C ASP A 192 -26.55 12.13 16.07
N LYS A 193 -26.94 12.02 17.34
CA LYS A 193 -26.19 11.34 18.39
C LYS A 193 -26.28 9.85 18.09
N GLU A 194 -25.14 9.17 18.16
CA GLU A 194 -24.91 7.74 18.41
C GLU A 194 -23.53 7.41 17.82
N GLU A 195 -22.72 6.48 18.28
CA GLU A 195 -22.54 5.65 19.47
C GLU A 195 -21.21 4.93 19.15
N HIS A 196 -20.39 4.58 20.14
CA HIS A 196 -19.04 4.07 19.89
C HIS A 196 -19.05 2.78 19.05
N ALA A 197 -18.64 2.85 17.79
CA ALA A 197 -18.23 1.70 17.00
C ALA A 197 -16.74 1.40 17.26
N SER A 198 -16.51 0.53 18.23
CA SER A 198 -15.23 -0.16 18.47
C SER A 198 -14.87 -1.02 17.26
N GLY A 199 -13.75 -0.71 16.60
CA GLY A 199 -13.25 -1.46 15.44
C GLY A 199 -12.24 -0.70 14.58
N GLN A 200 -11.53 0.27 15.15
CA GLN A 200 -10.42 0.97 14.47
C GLN A 200 -9.12 0.37 14.97
N GLY A 201 -8.32 -0.17 14.04
CA GLY A 201 -7.01 -0.75 14.33
C GLY A 201 -6.13 0.19 15.13
N CYS A 202 -5.24 -0.40 15.93
CA CYS A 202 -4.47 0.20 17.04
C CYS A 202 -3.42 1.24 16.64
N SER A 203 -3.53 1.86 15.46
CA SER A 203 -2.62 2.90 15.02
C SER A 203 -3.29 4.27 15.17
N HIS A 204 -2.80 5.09 16.09
CA HIS A 204 -3.15 6.51 16.10
C HIS A 204 -2.79 7.13 14.73
N PRO A 205 -3.71 7.83 14.06
CA PRO A 205 -3.41 8.46 12.78
C PRO A 205 -2.40 9.60 13.01
N SER A 206 -1.17 9.43 12.54
CA SER A 206 -0.21 10.52 12.45
C SER A 206 -0.74 11.58 11.46
N PRO A 207 -0.48 12.88 11.70
CA PRO A 207 -0.86 13.91 10.74
C PRO A 207 -0.21 13.60 9.37
N PRO A 208 -0.94 13.80 8.25
CA PRO A 208 -0.43 13.44 6.94
C PRO A 208 0.87 14.18 6.65
N GLN A 209 1.96 13.43 6.51
CA GLN A 209 3.23 14.00 6.10
C GLN A 209 3.10 14.50 4.66
N VAL A 210 3.53 15.75 4.43
CA VAL A 210 3.56 16.39 3.12
C VAL A 210 4.98 16.34 2.59
N CYS A 211 5.15 15.96 1.33
CA CYS A 211 6.45 15.96 0.67
C CYS A 211 6.95 17.40 0.52
N THR A 212 7.94 17.80 1.33
CA THR A 212 8.51 19.16 1.34
C THR A 212 9.93 19.23 0.76
N GLY A 213 10.50 18.09 0.32
CA GLY A 213 11.86 18.00 -0.20
C GLY A 213 11.99 17.08 -1.43
N PRO A 214 13.23 16.79 -1.87
CA PRO A 214 13.49 15.87 -2.98
C PRO A 214 12.84 14.51 -2.70
N ALA A 215 12.00 14.05 -3.62
CA ALA A 215 11.28 12.81 -3.46
C ALA A 215 12.24 11.63 -3.59
N LYS A 216 12.51 10.95 -2.47
CA LYS A 216 13.28 9.71 -2.44
C LYS A 216 12.33 8.54 -2.33
N PHE A 217 12.17 7.82 -3.44
CA PHE A 217 11.42 6.57 -3.44
C PHE A 217 12.09 5.56 -2.52
N ASN A 218 11.36 5.05 -1.53
CA ASN A 218 11.85 4.11 -0.51
C ASN A 218 11.41 2.66 -0.79
N VAL A 219 10.44 2.45 -1.68
CA VAL A 219 9.99 1.12 -2.11
C VAL A 219 9.59 1.12 -3.58
N THR A 220 9.58 -0.06 -4.20
CA THR A 220 8.90 -0.35 -5.47
C THR A 220 7.99 -1.56 -5.33
N LEU A 221 6.75 -1.39 -5.78
CA LEU A 221 5.79 -2.49 -5.91
C LEU A 221 5.87 -3.05 -7.32
N LEU A 222 6.45 -4.24 -7.45
CA LEU A 222 6.52 -4.96 -8.70
C LEU A 222 5.20 -5.63 -9.00
N ASN A 223 4.83 -5.64 -10.27
CA ASN A 223 3.59 -6.21 -10.76
C ASN A 223 3.90 -7.12 -11.95
N TYR A 224 3.25 -8.27 -12.03
CA TYR A 224 3.29 -9.18 -13.17
C TYR A 224 1.90 -9.76 -13.45
N MET A 225 1.51 -9.80 -14.73
CA MET A 225 0.30 -10.50 -15.15
C MET A 225 0.50 -11.07 -16.55
N ASP A 226 0.03 -12.30 -16.75
CA ASP A 226 -0.14 -12.91 -18.06
C ASP A 226 -1.65 -12.94 -18.40
N PRO A 227 -2.14 -12.07 -19.31
CA PRO A 227 -3.54 -12.05 -19.71
C PRO A 227 -4.03 -13.41 -20.23
N ALA A 228 -3.17 -14.21 -20.86
CA ALA A 228 -3.55 -15.53 -21.38
C ALA A 228 -3.77 -16.56 -20.27
N ALA A 229 -3.14 -16.39 -19.11
CA ALA A 229 -3.34 -17.22 -17.93
C ALA A 229 -4.51 -16.74 -17.04
N MET A 230 -5.13 -15.61 -17.39
CA MET A 230 -6.19 -14.97 -16.59
C MET A 230 -7.54 -15.09 -17.30
N SER A 231 -8.40 -15.97 -16.79
CA SER A 231 -9.70 -16.28 -17.41
C SER A 231 -10.77 -15.20 -17.21
N GLN A 232 -10.64 -14.34 -16.18
CA GLN A 232 -11.67 -13.38 -15.79
C GLN A 232 -11.08 -12.02 -15.41
N LEU A 233 -10.93 -11.14 -16.39
CA LEU A 233 -10.67 -9.71 -16.17
C LEU A 233 -11.97 -8.93 -16.27
N LYS A 234 -12.16 -7.95 -15.38
CA LYS A 234 -13.35 -7.09 -15.39
C LYS A 234 -13.24 -6.04 -16.49
N GLU A 235 -14.33 -5.77 -17.17
CA GLU A 235 -14.42 -4.61 -18.07
C GLU A 235 -14.40 -3.30 -17.28
N GLU A 236 -13.78 -2.28 -17.86
CA GLU A 236 -13.80 -0.93 -17.32
C GLU A 236 -15.26 -0.39 -17.34
N PRO A 237 -15.79 0.07 -16.18
CA PRO A 237 -17.23 0.25 -16.02
C PRO A 237 -17.81 1.57 -16.56
N TYR A 238 -17.02 2.62 -16.82
CA TYR A 238 -17.55 3.98 -17.05
C TYR A 238 -17.32 4.52 -18.45
N TYR A 239 -16.14 4.25 -19.02
CA TYR A 239 -15.66 4.80 -20.27
C TYR A 239 -15.68 3.76 -21.41
N GLY A 240 -15.66 2.47 -21.06
CA GLY A 240 -15.52 1.38 -22.03
C GLY A 240 -14.10 1.23 -22.54
N MET A 241 -13.10 1.50 -21.69
CA MET A 241 -11.67 1.41 -22.05
C MET A 241 -11.15 -0.03 -22.23
N GLY A 242 -11.97 -1.04 -21.89
CA GLY A 242 -11.67 -2.47 -22.03
C GLY A 242 -11.32 -3.15 -20.71
N LYS A 243 -10.70 -4.34 -20.80
CA LYS A 243 -10.39 -5.18 -19.64
C LYS A 243 -9.33 -4.55 -18.74
N MET A 244 -9.60 -4.54 -17.43
CA MET A 244 -8.69 -4.01 -16.41
C MET A 244 -7.88 -5.13 -15.75
N ALA A 245 -6.56 -5.00 -15.77
CA ALA A 245 -5.65 -5.75 -14.90
C ALA A 245 -5.73 -5.25 -13.45
N VAL A 246 -5.87 -3.92 -13.28
CA VAL A 246 -6.08 -3.25 -11.99
C VAL A 246 -7.19 -2.23 -12.18
N GLY A 247 -8.22 -2.29 -11.34
CA GLY A 247 -9.36 -1.38 -11.41
C GLY A 247 -9.02 0.06 -10.99
N TRP A 248 -9.98 0.96 -11.14
CA TRP A 248 -9.86 2.35 -10.67
C TRP A 248 -9.52 2.43 -9.18
N HIS A 249 -8.42 3.10 -8.86
CA HIS A 249 -7.97 3.31 -7.48
C HIS A 249 -7.11 4.57 -7.33
N HIS A 250 -6.91 4.97 -6.08
CA HIS A 250 -5.80 5.81 -5.65
C HIS A 250 -4.72 4.88 -5.08
N ASP A 251 -3.44 5.24 -5.24
CA ASP A 251 -2.38 4.58 -4.51
C ASP A 251 -2.50 4.92 -3.01
N GLU A 252 -2.56 3.89 -2.17
CA GLU A 252 -2.68 4.03 -0.70
C GLU A 252 -1.31 4.20 -0.04
N ASN A 253 -1.27 4.64 1.23
CA ASN A 253 -0.07 4.67 2.06
C ASN A 253 1.13 5.38 1.42
N LEU A 254 0.89 6.52 0.78
CA LEU A 254 1.92 7.40 0.21
C LEU A 254 2.05 8.67 1.04
N ILE A 255 3.25 9.23 1.08
CA ILE A 255 3.46 10.61 1.56
C ILE A 255 2.63 11.56 0.68
N THR A 256 1.96 12.54 1.28
CA THR A 256 1.06 13.45 0.57
C THR A 256 1.85 14.28 -0.45
N HIS A 257 1.33 14.36 -1.68
CA HIS A 257 1.96 15.00 -2.83
C HIS A 257 3.31 14.40 -3.27
N SER A 258 3.65 13.20 -2.77
CA SER A 258 4.80 12.49 -3.28
C SER A 258 4.53 11.95 -4.69
N PRO A 259 5.55 11.93 -5.56
CA PRO A 259 5.40 11.35 -6.88
C PRO A 259 5.32 9.82 -6.82
N VAL A 260 4.83 9.24 -7.92
CA VAL A 260 4.93 7.81 -8.23
C VAL A 260 5.58 7.68 -9.59
N ALA A 261 6.62 6.85 -9.72
CA ALA A 261 7.30 6.58 -10.98
C ALA A 261 7.11 5.11 -11.38
N VAL A 262 6.76 4.86 -12.64
CA VAL A 262 6.45 3.50 -13.10
C VAL A 262 7.23 3.16 -14.34
N TYR A 263 8.02 2.09 -14.25
CA TYR A 263 8.61 1.41 -15.41
C TYR A 263 7.65 0.34 -15.93
N SER A 264 7.35 0.34 -17.22
CA SER A 264 6.46 -0.64 -17.87
C SER A 264 7.24 -1.56 -18.80
N TYR A 265 7.07 -2.88 -18.68
CA TYR A 265 7.75 -3.86 -19.54
C TYR A 265 6.78 -4.91 -20.07
N SER A 266 6.42 -4.80 -21.36
CA SER A 266 5.58 -5.75 -22.07
C SER A 266 6.45 -6.84 -22.72
N CYS A 267 6.24 -8.10 -22.33
CA CYS A 267 6.99 -9.23 -22.87
C CYS A 267 6.63 -9.45 -24.34
N HIS A 268 7.64 -9.54 -25.20
CA HIS A 268 7.46 -9.94 -26.58
C HIS A 268 7.57 -11.46 -26.69
N ASN A 269 6.62 -12.10 -27.37
CA ASN A 269 6.72 -13.52 -27.70
C ASN A 269 7.77 -13.69 -28.81
N ASP A 270 9.02 -13.99 -28.44
CA ASP A 270 10.09 -14.36 -29.38
C ASP A 270 9.91 -15.77 -29.98
N ARG A 271 8.67 -16.29 -30.06
CA ARG A 271 8.36 -17.61 -30.65
C ARG A 271 8.52 -17.68 -32.18
N GLY A 272 9.09 -16.66 -32.83
CA GLY A 272 9.24 -16.58 -34.29
C GLY A 272 10.67 -16.42 -34.83
N LYS A 273 11.69 -16.29 -33.97
CA LYS A 273 13.09 -16.04 -34.41
C LYS A 273 14.00 -17.25 -34.22
N THR A 274 13.53 -18.43 -34.60
CA THR A 274 14.41 -19.55 -34.95
C THR A 274 14.17 -19.91 -36.41
N ASN A 275 14.67 -19.08 -37.30
CA ASN A 275 15.27 -19.50 -38.57
C ASN A 275 16.07 -18.32 -39.13
N GLY A 276 17.35 -18.58 -39.36
CA GLY A 276 18.35 -17.55 -39.60
C GLY A 276 18.19 -16.83 -40.94
N ARG A 277 18.30 -15.51 -40.90
CA ARG A 277 19.19 -14.74 -41.75
C ARG A 277 19.37 -13.35 -41.15
N ARG A 278 20.63 -12.98 -40.91
CA ARG A 278 21.02 -11.60 -40.58
C ARG A 278 20.77 -10.74 -41.82
N GLU A 279 19.80 -9.84 -41.76
CA GLU A 279 19.77 -8.68 -42.63
C GLU A 279 19.75 -7.41 -41.78
N ARG A 280 20.79 -6.61 -41.97
CA ARG A 280 20.95 -5.28 -41.40
C ARG A 280 20.04 -4.34 -42.17
N SER A 281 19.04 -3.77 -41.51
CA SER A 281 18.36 -2.57 -42.01
C SER A 281 18.21 -1.55 -40.89
N ARG A 282 18.90 -0.42 -41.09
CA ARG A 282 18.77 0.83 -40.33
C ARG A 282 17.47 1.52 -40.73
N GLY A 283 16.75 2.06 -39.75
CA GLY A 283 15.84 3.22 -39.90
C GLY A 283 14.39 2.91 -40.29
N GLY A 284 13.45 3.53 -39.56
CA GLY A 284 12.04 3.63 -39.96
C GLY A 284 11.06 3.45 -38.80
N CYS A 285 10.71 4.57 -38.16
CA CYS A 285 9.59 4.70 -37.21
C CYS A 285 8.29 4.91 -37.99
N TYR A 286 7.16 4.44 -37.45
CA TYR A 286 5.78 4.53 -37.95
C TYR A 286 5.46 3.68 -39.21
N SER A 287 4.66 2.62 -39.03
CA SER A 287 3.92 1.99 -40.13
C SER A 287 2.50 2.53 -40.15
N GLU A 288 2.15 3.26 -41.20
CA GLU A 288 0.79 3.63 -41.53
C GLU A 288 -0.06 2.38 -41.81
N SER A 289 -1.29 2.43 -41.31
CA SER A 289 -2.31 1.41 -41.38
C SER A 289 -2.71 1.12 -42.83
N SER A 290 -2.47 -0.13 -43.25
CA SER A 290 -3.16 -0.72 -44.41
C SER A 290 -4.33 -1.56 -43.90
N GLU A 291 -5.53 -1.21 -44.35
CA GLU A 291 -6.77 -1.92 -44.06
C GLU A 291 -6.68 -3.39 -44.53
N GLY A 292 -6.88 -4.33 -43.60
CA GLY A 292 -7.01 -5.74 -43.96
C GLY A 292 -6.64 -6.72 -42.85
N GLY A 293 -7.61 -7.06 -41.99
CA GLY A 293 -7.75 -8.41 -41.43
C GLY A 293 -6.53 -9.07 -40.77
N SER A 294 -5.98 -8.46 -39.73
CA SER A 294 -5.30 -9.20 -38.67
C SER A 294 -5.68 -8.54 -37.35
N GLY A 295 -6.28 -9.27 -36.40
CA GLY A 295 -6.74 -8.70 -35.13
C GLY A 295 -5.62 -7.91 -34.47
N GLU A 296 -5.78 -6.59 -34.40
CA GLU A 296 -4.79 -5.70 -33.77
C GLU A 296 -4.61 -6.16 -32.33
N LYS A 297 -3.39 -6.58 -31.99
CA LYS A 297 -3.08 -7.03 -30.63
C LYS A 297 -3.30 -5.87 -29.68
N ALA A 298 -4.12 -6.07 -28.66
CA ALA A 298 -4.37 -5.07 -27.64
C ALA A 298 -3.06 -4.72 -26.92
N CYS A 299 -2.67 -3.45 -26.99
CA CYS A 299 -1.53 -2.94 -26.23
C CYS A 299 -1.92 -2.69 -24.76
N TRP A 300 -0.95 -2.76 -23.85
CA TRP A 300 -1.15 -2.34 -22.47
C TRP A 300 -1.32 -0.83 -22.39
N ARG A 301 -2.19 -0.37 -21.50
CA ARG A 301 -2.51 1.06 -21.33
C ARG A 301 -2.67 1.42 -19.86
N ILE A 302 -2.45 2.69 -19.54
CA ILE A 302 -2.91 3.30 -18.29
C ILE A 302 -4.12 4.19 -18.60
N GLY A 303 -5.18 4.05 -17.80
CA GLY A 303 -6.33 4.95 -17.82
C GLY A 303 -6.28 5.88 -16.61
N LEU A 304 -6.61 7.16 -16.80
CA LEU A 304 -6.77 8.15 -15.73
C LEU A 304 -8.14 8.81 -15.84
N LYS A 305 -8.69 9.18 -14.68
CA LYS A 305 -9.87 10.04 -14.60
C LYS A 305 -9.79 10.96 -13.40
N VAL A 306 -10.43 12.13 -13.50
CA VAL A 306 -10.65 13.01 -12.36
C VAL A 306 -11.53 12.26 -11.34
N ALA A 307 -11.12 12.25 -10.07
CA ALA A 307 -11.86 11.55 -9.04
C ALA A 307 -13.21 12.23 -8.81
N TRP A 308 -14.28 11.43 -8.76
CA TRP A 308 -15.64 11.89 -8.48
C TRP A 308 -16.23 12.86 -9.53
N ASP A 309 -15.74 12.79 -10.76
CA ASP A 309 -16.20 13.58 -11.88
C ASP A 309 -16.73 12.66 -13.00
N ILE A 310 -17.87 13.03 -13.56
CA ILE A 310 -18.53 12.32 -14.67
C ILE A 310 -18.56 13.13 -15.97
N HIS A 311 -18.03 14.36 -15.98
CA HIS A 311 -18.06 15.27 -17.11
C HIS A 311 -16.71 15.33 -17.85
N THR A 312 -15.60 15.32 -17.13
CA THR A 312 -14.27 15.33 -17.75
C THR A 312 -14.00 14.01 -18.47
N PRO A 313 -13.65 14.02 -19.77
CA PRO A 313 -13.29 12.80 -20.48
C PRO A 313 -12.10 12.10 -19.81
N GLY A 314 -12.12 10.76 -19.81
CA GLY A 314 -11.00 9.96 -19.32
C GLY A 314 -9.79 10.09 -20.24
N LEU A 315 -8.59 9.97 -19.69
CA LEU A 315 -7.35 9.92 -20.47
C LEU A 315 -6.87 8.46 -20.56
N MET A 316 -6.48 8.01 -21.74
CA MET A 316 -5.91 6.68 -21.94
C MET A 316 -4.58 6.77 -22.68
N LEU A 317 -3.52 6.22 -22.07
CA LEU A 317 -2.19 6.22 -22.66
C LEU A 317 -1.71 4.80 -22.98
N PRO A 318 -1.31 4.51 -24.24
CA PRO A 318 -0.62 3.27 -24.55
C PRO A 318 0.77 3.24 -23.90
N LEU A 319 1.15 2.07 -23.42
CA LEU A 319 2.44 1.81 -22.77
C LEU A 319 3.23 0.81 -23.62
N GLU A 320 4.27 1.31 -24.26
CA GLU A 320 5.22 0.45 -24.97
C GLU A 320 6.19 -0.23 -23.98
N SER A 321 6.94 -1.21 -24.48
CA SER A 321 7.93 -1.89 -23.66
C SER A 321 9.08 -0.94 -23.33
N GLY A 322 9.30 -0.71 -22.04
CA GLY A 322 10.32 0.21 -21.52
C GLY A 322 9.80 1.63 -21.26
N ASP A 323 8.55 1.95 -21.63
CA ASP A 323 7.99 3.26 -21.31
C ASP A 323 7.91 3.46 -19.79
N CYS A 324 8.21 4.68 -19.37
CA CYS A 324 8.09 5.12 -17.99
C CYS A 324 7.02 6.20 -17.88
N TYR A 325 6.24 6.22 -16.81
CA TYR A 325 5.34 7.34 -16.53
C TYR A 325 5.41 7.77 -15.07
N TYR A 326 5.08 9.04 -14.83
CA TYR A 326 5.10 9.65 -13.51
C TYR A 326 3.74 10.24 -13.19
N MET A 327 3.26 10.00 -11.97
CA MET A 327 2.18 10.76 -11.35
C MET A 327 2.85 11.74 -10.38
N ARG A 328 2.73 13.04 -10.62
CA ARG A 328 3.41 14.08 -9.84
C ARG A 328 2.40 14.93 -9.07
N ASP A 329 2.95 15.77 -8.18
CA ASP A 329 2.20 16.77 -7.43
C ASP A 329 1.02 16.09 -6.70
N ASP A 330 -0.21 16.59 -6.85
CA ASP A 330 -1.41 16.03 -6.22
C ASP A 330 -2.17 15.04 -7.11
N LEU A 331 -1.60 14.57 -8.23
CA LEU A 331 -2.34 13.78 -9.22
C LEU A 331 -2.94 12.50 -8.61
N ASN A 332 -2.19 11.79 -7.75
CA ASN A 332 -2.72 10.59 -7.09
C ASN A 332 -3.88 10.90 -6.12
N ASN A 333 -3.99 12.13 -5.62
CA ASN A 333 -5.08 12.54 -4.72
C ASN A 333 -6.31 13.00 -5.51
N THR A 334 -6.09 13.75 -6.61
CA THR A 334 -7.16 14.36 -7.41
C THR A 334 -7.70 13.43 -8.48
N HIS A 335 -6.94 12.41 -8.88
CA HIS A 335 -7.29 11.49 -9.95
C HIS A 335 -7.26 10.04 -9.48
N GLN A 336 -8.06 9.21 -10.15
CA GLN A 336 -7.97 7.76 -10.07
C GLN A 336 -7.31 7.24 -11.33
N HIS A 337 -6.56 6.15 -11.19
CA HIS A 337 -5.95 5.46 -12.31
C HIS A 337 -6.33 3.98 -12.35
N CYS A 338 -6.26 3.38 -13.53
CA CYS A 338 -6.45 1.95 -13.76
C CYS A 338 -5.41 1.43 -14.75
N VAL A 339 -5.17 0.12 -14.72
CA VAL A 339 -4.27 -0.55 -15.68
C VAL A 339 -5.12 -1.40 -16.60
N LEU A 340 -5.08 -1.08 -17.88
CA LEU A 340 -5.83 -1.78 -18.93
C LEU A 340 -4.93 -2.85 -19.54
N ALA A 341 -5.44 -4.08 -19.58
CA ALA A 341 -4.70 -5.25 -20.03
C ALA A 341 -4.53 -5.24 -21.54
N GLY A 342 -3.31 -5.54 -22.00
CA GLY A 342 -3.03 -5.94 -23.38
C GLY A 342 -3.14 -7.46 -23.55
N ASP A 343 -2.60 -7.96 -24.67
CA ASP A 343 -2.62 -9.39 -24.99
C ASP A 343 -1.37 -10.16 -24.54
N THR A 344 -0.28 -9.45 -24.22
CA THR A 344 0.98 -10.07 -23.82
C THR A 344 1.18 -10.01 -22.32
N ALA A 345 2.01 -10.90 -21.78
CA ALA A 345 2.44 -10.76 -20.39
C ALA A 345 3.18 -9.44 -20.17
N ARG A 346 2.96 -8.80 -19.02
CA ARG A 346 3.60 -7.53 -18.67
C ARG A 346 4.10 -7.54 -17.24
N PHE A 347 5.22 -6.88 -17.05
CA PHE A 347 5.72 -6.42 -15.77
C PHE A 347 5.57 -4.91 -15.62
N SER A 348 5.48 -4.44 -14.38
CA SER A 348 5.82 -3.05 -14.05
C SER A 348 6.54 -2.93 -12.72
N SER A 349 7.41 -1.93 -12.60
CA SER A 349 8.04 -1.52 -11.33
C SER A 349 7.47 -0.16 -10.94
N THR A 350 6.71 -0.09 -9.85
CA THR A 350 6.02 1.13 -9.40
C THR A 350 6.67 1.67 -8.13
N HIS A 351 7.55 2.65 -8.31
CA HIS A 351 8.35 3.28 -7.27
C HIS A 351 7.54 4.33 -6.52
N ARG A 352 7.61 4.29 -5.19
CA ARG A 352 6.73 5.00 -4.27
C ARG A 352 7.53 5.63 -3.14
N VAL A 353 7.04 6.75 -2.64
CA VAL A 353 7.42 7.27 -1.32
C VAL A 353 6.35 6.79 -0.35
N ALA A 354 6.52 5.55 0.14
CA ALA A 354 5.62 4.96 1.11
C ALA A 354 5.63 5.79 2.40
N GLU A 355 4.45 6.05 2.96
CA GLU A 355 4.34 6.51 4.33
C GLU A 355 4.73 5.35 5.25
N CYS A 356 5.86 5.49 5.93
CA CYS A 356 6.45 4.48 6.79
C CYS A 356 6.77 4.99 8.20
N SER A 357 6.18 6.10 8.66
CA SER A 357 6.37 6.59 10.04
C SER A 357 6.11 5.53 11.12
N SER A 358 5.07 4.71 10.92
CA SER A 358 4.77 3.50 11.72
C SER A 358 5.00 2.18 10.95
N GLY A 359 5.68 2.25 9.80
CA GLY A 359 5.79 1.17 8.83
C GLY A 359 7.17 0.54 8.69
N THR A 360 8.07 0.77 9.65
CA THR A 360 9.46 0.25 9.61
C THR A 360 9.78 -0.67 10.78
N LEU A 361 10.70 -1.63 10.55
CA LEU A 361 11.16 -2.53 11.60
C LEU A 361 11.75 -1.77 12.78
N THR A 362 12.51 -0.70 12.51
CA THR A 362 13.09 0.16 13.55
C THR A 362 12.01 0.79 14.43
N TYR A 363 10.92 1.29 13.82
CA TYR A 363 9.79 1.84 14.56
C TYR A 363 9.17 0.79 15.49
N ILE A 364 8.78 -0.38 14.97
CA ILE A 364 8.11 -1.36 15.82
C ILE A 364 9.03 -1.92 16.90
N GLN A 365 10.33 -2.05 16.62
CA GLN A 365 11.32 -2.43 17.63
C GLN A 365 11.45 -1.37 18.72
N SER A 366 11.40 -0.08 18.40
CA SER A 366 11.41 0.97 19.43
C SER A 366 10.14 0.97 20.26
N GLN A 367 8.97 0.72 19.66
CA GLN A 367 7.71 0.56 20.40
C GLN A 367 7.76 -0.67 21.32
N CYS A 368 8.24 -1.81 20.85
CA CYS A 368 8.45 -2.99 21.72
C CYS A 368 9.40 -2.67 22.88
N GLN A 369 10.51 -1.98 22.63
CA GLN A 369 11.48 -1.62 23.67
C GLN A 369 10.88 -0.65 24.70
N GLU A 370 10.00 0.26 24.26
CA GLU A 370 9.26 1.17 25.13
C GLU A 370 8.26 0.41 26.01
N ALA A 371 7.45 -0.49 25.44
CA ALA A 371 6.53 -1.33 26.23
C ALA A 371 7.28 -2.22 27.23
N LEU A 372 8.39 -2.82 26.80
CA LEU A 372 9.25 -3.66 27.66
C LEU A 372 9.99 -2.85 28.73
N SER A 373 10.14 -1.53 28.58
CA SER A 373 10.74 -0.70 29.64
C SER A 373 9.89 -0.68 30.92
N ASN A 374 8.59 -0.97 30.81
CA ASN A 374 7.71 -1.15 31.96
C ASN A 374 7.78 -2.55 32.58
N LEU A 375 8.56 -3.48 32.01
CA LEU A 375 8.67 -4.86 32.46
C LEU A 375 9.99 -5.09 33.21
N HIS A 376 9.89 -5.50 34.47
CA HIS A 376 11.02 -5.97 35.25
C HIS A 376 11.02 -7.50 35.29
N THR A 377 12.14 -8.11 34.89
CA THR A 377 12.36 -9.55 35.02
C THR A 377 13.23 -9.82 36.24
N ASP A 378 12.69 -10.59 37.18
CA ASP A 378 13.44 -11.04 38.34
C ASP A 378 14.55 -12.02 37.91
N PRO A 379 15.83 -11.74 38.21
CA PRO A 379 16.95 -12.52 37.69
C PRO A 379 17.06 -13.92 38.31
N GLU A 380 16.46 -14.17 39.48
CA GLU A 380 16.53 -15.47 40.16
C GLU A 380 15.37 -16.39 39.79
N THR A 381 14.17 -15.83 39.69
CA THR A 381 12.93 -16.58 39.43
C THR A 381 12.52 -16.58 37.97
N GLY A 382 13.04 -15.64 37.16
CA GLY A 382 12.55 -15.38 35.81
C GLY A 382 11.14 -14.81 35.78
N SER A 383 10.57 -14.45 36.94
CA SER A 383 9.23 -13.88 37.02
C SER A 383 9.22 -12.45 36.51
N HIS A 384 8.11 -12.06 35.87
CA HIS A 384 7.96 -10.73 35.31
C HIS A 384 6.96 -9.92 36.15
N ARG A 385 7.30 -8.66 36.41
CA ARG A 385 6.45 -7.69 37.10
C ARG A 385 6.45 -6.36 36.37
N LEU A 386 5.34 -5.65 36.41
CA LEU A 386 5.26 -4.29 35.85
C LEU A 386 5.84 -3.27 36.84
N LEU A 387 6.57 -2.28 36.32
CA LEU A 387 7.18 -1.20 37.12
C LEU A 387 6.17 -0.10 37.45
N ALA A 388 5.29 0.23 36.50
CA ALA A 388 4.24 1.24 36.62
C ALA A 388 2.88 0.65 36.23
N LEU A 389 1.87 0.99 37.03
CA LEU A 389 0.48 0.54 36.88
C LEU A 389 -0.48 1.69 36.60
N LEU A 390 0.04 2.81 36.11
CA LEU A 390 -0.79 3.93 35.70
C LEU A 390 -1.64 3.50 34.50
N PRO A 391 -2.95 3.81 34.47
CA PRO A 391 -3.84 3.40 33.38
C PRO A 391 -3.33 3.77 31.98
N ILE A 392 -2.74 4.95 31.84
CA ILE A 392 -2.15 5.42 30.57
C ILE A 392 -0.96 4.57 30.12
N THR A 393 -0.11 4.13 31.06
CA THR A 393 1.04 3.28 30.76
C THR A 393 0.58 1.89 30.35
N LEU A 394 -0.40 1.32 31.05
CA LEU A 394 -0.98 0.02 30.70
C LEU A 394 -1.67 0.07 29.34
N GLN A 395 -2.46 1.11 29.09
CA GLN A 395 -3.12 1.32 27.80
C GLN A 395 -2.09 1.30 26.67
N HIS A 396 -1.04 2.11 26.81
CA HIS A 396 0.01 2.21 25.81
C HIS A 396 0.74 0.88 25.57
N CYS A 397 1.07 0.13 26.64
CA CYS A 397 1.70 -1.18 26.49
C CYS A 397 0.79 -2.20 25.76
N GLU A 398 -0.51 -2.19 26.06
CA GLU A 398 -1.47 -3.10 25.41
C GLU A 398 -1.77 -2.70 23.96
N GLU A 399 -1.77 -1.41 23.64
CA GLU A 399 -1.86 -0.90 22.25
C GLU A 399 -0.66 -1.37 21.42
N ILE A 400 0.56 -1.23 21.95
CA ILE A 400 1.79 -1.75 21.30
C ILE A 400 1.71 -3.26 21.13
N HIS A 401 1.20 -4.00 22.13
CA HIS A 401 1.04 -5.45 22.03
C HIS A 401 0.11 -5.82 20.86
N ASN A 402 -1.05 -5.15 20.74
CA ASN A 402 -1.96 -5.38 19.62
C ASN A 402 -1.33 -4.99 18.28
N GLU A 403 -0.61 -3.87 18.24
CA GLU A 403 0.09 -3.44 17.03
C GLU A 403 1.09 -4.50 16.56
N VAL A 404 1.98 -4.98 17.44
CA VAL A 404 2.96 -6.01 17.06
C VAL A 404 2.27 -7.30 16.61
N GLU A 405 1.22 -7.74 17.29
CA GLU A 405 0.52 -8.96 16.93
C GLU A 405 -0.18 -8.85 15.56
N PHE A 406 -0.99 -7.80 15.36
CA PHE A 406 -1.91 -7.71 14.22
C PHE A 406 -1.36 -6.92 13.04
N GLU A 407 -0.51 -5.92 13.27
CA GLU A 407 0.08 -5.10 12.21
C GLU A 407 1.39 -5.68 11.68
N TRP A 408 2.06 -6.56 12.44
CA TRP A 408 3.36 -7.12 12.07
C TRP A 408 3.34 -8.64 11.94
N LEU A 409 3.17 -9.37 13.05
CA LEU A 409 3.33 -10.83 13.07
C LEU A 409 2.28 -11.52 12.20
N ARG A 410 0.99 -11.25 12.44
CA ARG A 410 -0.09 -11.89 11.68
C ARG A 410 -0.09 -11.47 10.22
N GLN A 411 0.22 -10.20 9.93
CA GLN A 411 0.41 -9.74 8.55
C GLN A 411 1.52 -10.53 7.84
N TYR A 412 2.68 -10.73 8.50
CA TYR A 412 3.80 -11.47 7.94
C TYR A 412 3.46 -12.96 7.72
N TRP A 413 2.94 -13.63 8.74
CA TRP A 413 2.66 -15.07 8.68
C TRP A 413 1.43 -15.43 7.84
N PHE A 414 0.46 -14.52 7.70
CA PHE A 414 -0.67 -14.68 6.79
C PHE A 414 -0.25 -14.77 5.32
N GLN A 415 0.91 -14.23 4.99
CA GLN A 415 1.49 -14.33 3.66
C GLN A 415 2.25 -15.65 3.44
N GLY A 416 2.20 -16.57 4.40
CA GLY A 416 2.87 -17.86 4.34
C GLY A 416 4.38 -17.75 4.49
N GLN A 417 5.09 -18.83 4.16
CA GLN A 417 6.56 -18.88 4.23
C GLN A 417 7.23 -18.28 2.98
N ARG A 418 6.44 -17.57 2.15
CA ARG A 418 6.87 -17.12 0.82
C ARG A 418 8.13 -16.27 0.84
N TYR A 419 8.27 -15.39 1.82
CA TYR A 419 9.45 -14.52 1.95
C TYR A 419 10.73 -15.31 2.22
N ALA A 420 10.67 -16.28 3.14
CA ALA A 420 11.84 -17.09 3.53
C ALA A 420 12.40 -17.94 2.37
N ARG A 421 11.59 -18.24 1.34
CA ARG A 421 12.03 -19.01 0.16
C ARG A 421 13.10 -18.33 -0.66
N PHE A 422 13.06 -17.00 -0.73
CA PHE A 422 13.96 -16.23 -1.59
C PHE A 422 14.77 -15.18 -0.83
N CYS A 423 14.29 -14.72 0.34
CA CYS A 423 15.00 -13.76 1.17
C CYS A 423 14.77 -14.01 2.67
N SER A 424 15.84 -14.32 3.40
CA SER A 424 15.81 -14.59 4.84
C SER A 424 15.85 -13.34 5.71
N TRP A 425 15.85 -12.13 5.12
CA TRP A 425 16.06 -10.88 5.87
C TRP A 425 15.03 -10.69 6.99
N TRP A 426 13.75 -10.98 6.72
CA TRP A 426 12.66 -10.85 7.68
C TRP A 426 12.52 -12.06 8.63
N THR A 427 13.21 -13.17 8.38
CA THR A 427 13.10 -14.38 9.20
C THR A 427 13.48 -14.11 10.65
N SER A 428 14.69 -13.57 10.89
CA SER A 428 15.14 -13.30 12.26
C SER A 428 14.30 -12.21 12.96
N PRO A 429 14.00 -11.04 12.33
CA PRO A 429 13.11 -10.05 12.94
C PRO A 429 11.73 -10.57 13.36
N MET A 430 11.14 -11.50 12.58
CA MET A 430 9.79 -12.02 12.83
C MET A 430 9.76 -13.21 13.80
N GLU A 431 10.92 -13.78 14.14
CA GLU A 431 11.07 -14.83 15.15
C GLU A 431 11.30 -14.29 16.56
N GLN A 432 11.62 -12.99 16.69
CA GLN A 432 11.73 -12.34 18.00
C GLN A 432 10.39 -12.41 18.73
N ARG A 433 10.40 -12.99 19.94
CA ARG A 433 9.20 -13.14 20.78
C ARG A 433 8.87 -11.79 21.40
N PHE A 434 7.82 -11.14 20.90
CA PHE A 434 7.35 -9.85 21.42
C PHE A 434 6.19 -9.95 22.43
N THR A 435 5.69 -11.15 22.69
CA THR A 435 4.49 -11.38 23.52
C THR A 435 4.86 -11.77 24.95
N MET A 436 5.13 -10.81 25.84
CA MET A 436 5.38 -11.07 27.27
C MET A 436 4.71 -10.05 28.22
N LEU A 437 3.45 -9.67 27.99
CA LEU A 437 2.73 -8.80 28.94
C LEU A 437 1.63 -9.53 29.71
N PHE A 438 1.59 -9.28 31.03
CA PHE A 438 0.95 -10.12 32.03
C PHE A 438 -0.35 -9.51 32.58
N LEU A 439 -1.38 -10.35 32.71
CA LEU A 439 -2.61 -10.08 33.48
C LEU A 439 -2.42 -10.15 35.00
N ALA A 440 -1.28 -10.65 35.46
CA ALA A 440 -1.02 -10.97 36.86
C ALA A 440 -1.16 -9.77 37.81
N THR A 441 -1.05 -8.53 37.32
CA THR A 441 -1.01 -7.35 38.19
C THR A 441 -2.38 -6.77 38.57
N VAL A 442 -3.48 -7.21 37.95
CA VAL A 442 -4.84 -6.69 38.25
C VAL A 442 -5.59 -7.52 39.31
N GLU A 443 -5.14 -8.75 39.51
CA GLU A 443 -5.72 -9.66 40.50
C GLU A 443 -5.18 -9.43 41.92
N GLU A 444 -4.09 -8.67 42.11
CA GLU A 444 -3.56 -8.35 43.44
C GLU A 444 -4.56 -7.52 44.28
N GLU A 445 -5.00 -8.09 45.41
CA GLU A 445 -6.04 -7.54 46.29
C GLU A 445 -5.62 -6.28 47.06
N GLY A 446 -4.39 -5.80 46.93
CA GLY A 446 -3.81 -4.71 47.72
C GLY A 446 -3.97 -3.28 47.17
N GLN A 447 -4.57 -3.08 45.99
CA GLN A 447 -4.63 -1.76 45.34
C GLN A 447 -5.95 -1.01 45.60
N ALA A 448 -5.85 0.31 45.79
CA ALA A 448 -6.98 1.21 46.05
C ALA A 448 -8.06 1.13 44.95
N GLY A 449 -9.33 1.06 45.35
CA GLY A 449 -10.44 0.62 44.49
C GLY A 449 -10.73 1.46 43.23
N GLU A 450 -10.38 2.76 43.21
CA GLU A 450 -10.65 3.64 42.07
C GLU A 450 -9.63 3.45 40.93
N GLY A 451 -8.33 3.42 41.25
CA GLY A 451 -7.28 3.09 40.27
C GLY A 451 -7.41 1.67 39.72
N ARG A 452 -7.86 0.72 40.55
CA ARG A 452 -8.13 -0.66 40.13
C ARG A 452 -9.23 -0.76 39.07
N ARG A 453 -10.26 0.09 39.13
CA ARG A 453 -11.32 0.10 38.12
C ARG A 453 -10.81 0.61 36.77
N GLU A 454 -10.11 1.74 36.76
CA GLU A 454 -9.57 2.32 35.52
C GLU A 454 -8.63 1.34 34.82
N MET A 455 -7.77 0.66 35.56
CA MET A 455 -6.91 -0.40 35.02
C MET A 455 -7.72 -1.55 34.40
N ALA A 456 -8.77 -2.00 35.08
CA ALA A 456 -9.63 -3.08 34.58
C ALA A 456 -10.43 -2.67 33.32
N GLU A 457 -10.90 -1.42 33.23
CA GLU A 457 -11.55 -0.87 32.03
C GLU A 457 -10.57 -0.80 30.85
N THR A 458 -9.35 -0.30 31.07
CA THR A 458 -8.28 -0.24 30.06
C THR A 458 -7.95 -1.63 29.52
N LEU A 459 -7.74 -2.60 30.41
CA LEU A 459 -7.43 -3.97 30.00
C LEU A 459 -8.59 -4.64 29.28
N LEU A 460 -9.82 -4.46 29.77
CA LEU A 460 -11.00 -5.05 29.15
C LEU A 460 -11.12 -4.61 27.68
N SER A 461 -10.94 -3.32 27.42
CA SER A 461 -10.96 -2.77 26.06
C SER A 461 -9.92 -3.43 25.16
N ALA A 462 -8.65 -3.45 25.60
CA ALA A 462 -7.55 -3.99 24.81
C ALA A 462 -7.66 -5.51 24.58
N LEU A 463 -8.08 -6.27 25.59
CA LEU A 463 -8.26 -7.73 25.51
C LEU A 463 -9.42 -8.11 24.60
N THR A 464 -10.51 -7.34 24.64
CA THR A 464 -11.69 -7.56 23.78
C THR A 464 -11.33 -7.34 22.31
N ASP A 465 -10.64 -6.24 22.00
CA ASP A 465 -10.13 -5.99 20.65
C ASP A 465 -9.16 -7.11 20.21
N ARG A 466 -8.22 -7.51 21.08
CA ARG A 466 -7.29 -8.60 20.80
C ARG A 466 -7.99 -9.92 20.51
N GLN A 467 -9.01 -10.28 21.29
CA GLN A 467 -9.79 -11.49 21.06
C GLN A 467 -10.51 -11.46 19.71
N GLN A 468 -11.16 -10.33 19.39
CA GLN A 468 -11.89 -10.16 18.14
C GLN A 468 -10.94 -10.21 16.92
N GLN A 469 -9.79 -9.57 17.02
CA GLN A 469 -8.75 -9.59 15.98
C GLN A 469 -8.16 -11.00 15.82
N ARG A 470 -7.85 -11.72 16.90
CA ARG A 470 -7.39 -13.12 16.86
C ARG A 470 -8.38 -14.00 16.10
N GLN A 471 -9.67 -13.90 16.42
CA GLN A 471 -10.71 -14.65 15.71
C GLN A 471 -10.77 -14.27 14.23
N THR A 472 -10.74 -12.97 13.91
CA THR A 472 -10.78 -12.47 12.53
C THR A 472 -9.62 -13.01 11.71
N TRP A 473 -8.39 -12.98 12.24
CA TRP A 473 -7.20 -13.50 11.56
C TRP A 473 -7.22 -15.03 11.43
N ARG A 474 -7.72 -15.72 12.45
CA ARG A 474 -7.90 -17.17 12.39
C ARG A 474 -8.88 -17.56 11.29
N ASP A 475 -10.03 -16.90 11.20
CA ASP A 475 -11.03 -17.15 10.16
C ASP A 475 -10.47 -16.88 8.76
N ARG A 476 -9.62 -15.85 8.62
CA ARG A 476 -8.89 -15.58 7.38
C ARG A 476 -7.96 -16.71 6.97
N CYS A 477 -7.13 -17.17 7.90
CA CYS A 477 -6.19 -18.26 7.65
C CYS A 477 -6.91 -19.55 7.23
N HIS A 478 -8.12 -19.79 7.76
CA HIS A 478 -8.92 -20.97 7.46
C HIS A 478 -9.98 -20.75 6.38
N SER A 479 -9.98 -19.59 5.70
CA SER A 479 -10.95 -19.31 4.64
C SER A 479 -10.82 -20.31 3.49
N SER A 480 -11.93 -20.59 2.80
CA SER A 480 -11.93 -21.52 1.65
C SER A 480 -10.95 -21.09 0.56
N LEU A 481 -10.76 -19.78 0.38
CA LEU A 481 -9.84 -19.22 -0.60
C LEU A 481 -8.38 -19.43 -0.17
N ALA A 482 -8.04 -19.22 1.10
CA ALA A 482 -6.71 -19.50 1.65
C ALA A 482 -6.32 -20.98 1.48
N GLN A 483 -7.28 -21.89 1.67
CA GLN A 483 -7.07 -23.34 1.53
C GLN A 483 -6.77 -23.79 0.08
N THR A 484 -6.98 -22.93 -0.92
CA THR A 484 -6.61 -23.23 -2.32
C THR A 484 -5.13 -23.00 -2.63
N LEU A 485 -4.39 -22.34 -1.73
CA LEU A 485 -2.98 -22.02 -1.92
C LEU A 485 -2.08 -23.24 -1.68
N PRO A 486 -0.96 -23.34 -2.40
CA PRO A 486 0.05 -24.36 -2.09
C PRO A 486 0.62 -24.14 -0.68
N PRO A 487 1.13 -25.19 0.00
CA PRO A 487 1.59 -25.11 1.39
C PRO A 487 2.59 -23.97 1.69
N GLU A 488 3.46 -23.68 0.72
CA GLU A 488 4.47 -22.63 0.77
C GLU A 488 3.91 -21.20 0.80
N GLU A 489 2.70 -21.02 0.25
CA GLU A 489 1.99 -19.74 0.13
C GLU A 489 0.77 -19.66 1.03
N ALA A 490 0.36 -20.78 1.62
CA ALA A 490 -0.79 -20.86 2.51
C ALA A 490 -0.55 -19.99 3.77
N PRO A 491 -1.56 -19.21 4.20
CA PRO A 491 -1.49 -18.47 5.44
C PRO A 491 -1.14 -19.36 6.63
N VAL A 492 -0.23 -18.87 7.48
CA VAL A 492 0.13 -19.51 8.74
C VAL A 492 -0.49 -18.70 9.88
N ASP A 493 -1.36 -19.33 10.68
CA ASP A 493 -1.91 -18.72 11.90
C ASP A 493 -0.82 -18.67 12.97
N ARG A 494 0.01 -17.62 12.93
CA ARG A 494 1.12 -17.41 13.87
C ARG A 494 1.15 -15.94 14.34
N PRO A 495 1.31 -15.69 15.65
CA PRO A 495 1.47 -16.68 16.72
C PRO A 495 0.17 -17.41 17.06
N PHE A 496 0.29 -18.71 17.36
CA PHE A 496 -0.77 -19.58 17.86
C PHE A 496 -0.16 -20.61 18.83
N TRP A 497 -0.87 -20.92 19.91
CA TRP A 497 -0.46 -21.93 20.90
C TRP A 497 -1.69 -22.59 21.51
N GLY A 498 -1.51 -23.82 21.99
CA GLY A 498 -2.56 -24.60 22.65
C GLY A 498 -2.80 -24.12 24.09
N VAL A 499 -3.92 -24.56 24.68
CA VAL A 499 -4.29 -24.23 26.07
C VAL A 499 -3.23 -24.69 27.08
N ASP A 500 -2.51 -25.76 26.75
CA ASP A 500 -1.52 -26.40 27.63
C ASP A 500 -0.06 -26.00 27.32
N ASP A 501 0.20 -24.94 26.56
CA ASP A 501 1.57 -24.51 26.27
C ASP A 501 2.18 -23.80 27.49
N PRO A 502 3.10 -24.43 28.25
CA PRO A 502 3.65 -23.86 29.47
C PRO A 502 4.61 -22.70 29.19
N SER A 503 5.03 -22.51 27.93
CA SER A 503 5.94 -21.43 27.55
C SER A 503 5.21 -20.10 27.29
N MET A 504 3.87 -20.11 27.29
CA MET A 504 3.06 -18.93 27.05
C MET A 504 2.32 -18.55 28.34
N PRO A 505 2.42 -17.29 28.80
CA PRO A 505 1.88 -16.89 30.10
C PRO A 505 0.34 -16.77 30.11
N LEU A 506 -0.29 -16.67 28.95
CA LEU A 506 -1.73 -16.49 28.77
C LEU A 506 -2.25 -17.45 27.69
N PRO A 507 -3.51 -17.90 27.78
CA PRO A 507 -4.14 -18.66 26.70
C PRO A 507 -4.26 -17.81 25.43
N PHE A 508 -4.34 -18.50 24.28
CA PHE A 508 -4.64 -17.85 23.01
C PHE A 508 -6.06 -17.28 22.99
N ASP A 509 -7.03 -18.05 23.48
CA ASP A 509 -8.41 -17.61 23.66
C ASP A 509 -8.54 -16.85 24.98
N LEU A 510 -8.91 -15.57 24.89
CA LEU A 510 -9.00 -14.65 26.01
C LEU A 510 -10.42 -14.58 26.59
N ALA A 511 -11.39 -15.34 26.09
CA ALA A 511 -12.79 -15.25 26.53
C ALA A 511 -12.96 -15.39 28.05
N ASP A 512 -12.33 -16.40 28.66
CA ASP A 512 -12.41 -16.61 30.11
C ASP A 512 -11.76 -15.49 30.91
N ILE A 513 -10.68 -14.91 30.40
CA ILE A 513 -10.00 -13.78 31.02
C ILE A 513 -10.90 -12.54 30.95
N ILE A 514 -11.46 -12.25 29.78
CA ILE A 514 -12.37 -11.13 29.55
C ILE A 514 -13.54 -11.22 30.53
N ASN A 515 -14.18 -12.39 30.63
CA ASN A 515 -15.28 -12.65 31.57
C ASN A 515 -14.88 -12.37 33.04
N ARG A 516 -13.64 -12.70 33.44
CA ARG A 516 -13.14 -12.42 34.79
C ARG A 516 -12.95 -10.93 35.04
N VAL A 517 -12.40 -10.19 34.07
CA VAL A 517 -12.21 -8.73 34.16
C VAL A 517 -13.57 -8.02 34.20
N GLU A 518 -14.53 -8.42 33.38
CA GLU A 518 -15.92 -7.93 33.43
C GLU A 518 -16.56 -8.18 34.80
N SER A 519 -16.40 -9.40 35.34
CA SER A 519 -16.90 -9.75 36.67
C SER A 519 -16.22 -8.93 37.80
N LEU A 520 -14.97 -8.54 37.63
CA LEU A 520 -14.28 -7.63 38.55
C LEU A 520 -14.88 -6.23 38.49
N LEU A 521 -15.07 -5.67 37.29
CA LEU A 521 -15.69 -4.36 37.10
C LEU A 521 -17.10 -4.31 37.70
N TRP A 522 -17.88 -5.37 37.50
CA TRP A 522 -19.21 -5.50 38.11
C TRP A 522 -19.16 -5.43 39.64
N ARG A 523 -18.20 -6.13 40.27
CA ARG A 523 -18.02 -6.13 41.74
C ARG A 523 -17.57 -4.78 42.28
N LEU A 524 -16.88 -3.96 41.49
CA LEU A 524 -16.44 -2.62 41.90
C LEU A 524 -17.58 -1.59 41.91
N GLY A 525 -18.73 -1.85 41.28
CA GLY A 525 -19.89 -0.94 41.23
C GLY A 525 -19.81 0.16 40.14
N PRO A 526 -20.78 1.11 40.06
CA PRO A 526 -20.74 2.26 39.14
C PRO A 526 -19.81 3.40 39.63
N ARG A 527 -19.44 4.36 38.75
CA ARG A 527 -18.67 5.56 39.13
C ARG A 527 -19.62 6.48 39.92
N CYS A 528 -19.23 6.86 41.14
CA CYS A 528 -20.03 7.78 41.96
C CYS A 528 -20.02 9.20 41.40
#